data_AF-A0AB39HT80-F1
#
_entry.id   AF-A0AB39HT80-F1
#
_cell.length_a   1.000
_cell.length_b   1.000
_cell.length_c   1.000
_cell.angle_alpha   90.00
_cell.angle_beta   90.00
_cell.angle_gamma   90.00
#
_symmetry.space_group_name_H-M   'P 1'
#
loop_
_entity.id
_entity.type
_entity.pdbx_description
1 polymer ?
#
loop_
_entity_poly.entity_id
_entity_poly.type
_entity_poly.pdbx_seq_one_letter_code
_entity_poly.pdbx_strand_id
1 'polypeptide(L)' 'MLKLGSFHIYYPINDIIKRTPMKRLGKPEEIGKVDAFLSSPAASFVTGTILPIDGTYSVM' A
#
# COMPACT_ATOMS: atom_id res chain seq x y z
N MET A 1 32.18 -16.01 -9.64
CA MET A 1 31.38 -17.12 -9.04
C MET A 1 29.95 -16.98 -9.56
N LEU A 2 29.46 -18.02 -10.23
CA LEU A 2 28.26 -18.00 -11.09
C LEU A 2 26.96 -17.84 -10.31
N LYS A 3 26.01 -17.05 -10.86
CA LYS A 3 24.60 -17.01 -10.44
C LYS A 3 23.81 -17.99 -11.30
N LEU A 4 23.34 -19.09 -10.72
CA LEU A 4 22.27 -19.91 -11.29
C LEU A 4 21.32 -20.35 -10.17
N GLY A 5 20.03 -20.06 -10.37
CA GLY A 5 18.91 -20.83 -9.82
C GLY A 5 18.67 -20.77 -8.31
N SER A 6 17.90 -19.78 -7.86
CA SER A 6 16.93 -19.90 -6.75
C SER A 6 16.05 -18.64 -6.74
N PHE A 7 14.88 -18.72 -7.36
CA PHE A 7 13.87 -17.65 -7.30
C PHE A 7 13.25 -17.60 -5.90
N HIS A 8 13.90 -16.88 -4.98
CA HIS A 8 13.27 -16.35 -3.79
C HIS A 8 13.09 -14.85 -4.00
N ILE A 9 11.90 -14.44 -4.43
CA ILE A 9 11.46 -13.03 -4.42
C ILE A 9 11.12 -12.62 -3.00
N TYR A 10 12.11 -12.68 -2.10
CA TYR A 10 12.00 -12.04 -0.81
C TYR A 10 12.45 -10.58 -0.98
N TYR A 11 11.48 -9.68 -1.11
CA TYR A 11 11.77 -8.27 -0.92
C TYR A 11 11.90 -8.04 0.58
N PRO A 12 13.09 -7.66 1.08
CA PRO A 12 13.18 -7.24 2.46
C PRO A 12 12.25 -6.04 2.66
N ILE A 13 11.48 -6.04 3.76
CA ILE A 13 10.53 -4.96 4.12
C ILE A 13 11.18 -3.57 3.98
N ASN A 14 12.47 -3.48 4.27
CA ASN A 14 13.25 -2.26 4.13
C ASN A 14 13.29 -1.70 2.69
N ASP A 15 13.28 -2.54 1.66
CA ASP A 15 13.27 -2.07 0.28
C ASP A 15 11.90 -1.51 -0.12
N ILE A 16 10.81 -2.06 0.42
CA ILE A 16 9.46 -1.50 0.29
C ILE A 16 9.43 -0.11 0.94
N ILE A 17 9.88 -0.02 2.20
CA ILE A 17 9.94 1.24 2.96
C ILE A 17 10.76 2.31 2.24
N LYS A 18 11.91 1.94 1.65
CA LYS A 18 12.75 2.86 0.87
C LYS A 18 12.01 3.43 -0.33
N ARG A 19 11.21 2.61 -1.00
CA ARG A 19 10.42 3.00 -2.19
C ARG A 19 9.13 3.73 -1.85
N THR A 20 8.56 3.52 -0.66
CA THR A 20 7.40 4.30 -0.19
C THR A 20 7.83 5.74 0.12
N PRO A 21 7.23 6.78 -0.48
CA PRO A 21 7.55 8.18 -0.16
C PRO A 21 7.36 8.54 1.32
N MET A 22 6.34 7.98 1.98
CA MET A 22 6.11 8.17 3.42
C MET A 22 7.13 7.46 4.33
N LYS A 23 8.08 6.69 3.78
CA LYS A 23 9.19 6.03 4.52
C LYS A 23 8.75 5.16 5.71
N ARG A 24 7.56 4.57 5.62
CA ARG A 24 7.05 3.60 6.59
C ARG A 24 6.04 2.68 5.94
N LEU A 25 5.77 1.56 6.62
CA LEU A 25 4.58 0.78 6.34
C LEU A 25 3.32 1.48 6.88
N GLY A 26 2.20 1.25 6.19
CA GLY A 26 0.88 1.55 6.72
C GLY A 26 0.53 0.65 7.89
N LYS A 27 -0.34 1.14 8.77
CA LYS A 27 -0.96 0.32 9.81
C LYS A 27 -2.34 -0.17 9.35
N PRO A 28 -2.82 -1.33 9.81
CA PRO A 28 -4.16 -1.83 9.45
C PRO A 28 -5.29 -0.83 9.74
N GLU A 29 -5.15 -0.02 10.80
CA GLU A 29 -6.17 0.97 11.17
C GLU A 29 -6.29 2.11 10.15
N GLU A 30 -5.26 2.37 9.34
CA GLU A 30 -5.32 3.38 8.28
C GLU A 30 -6.24 2.93 7.14
N ILE A 31 -6.25 1.62 6.83
CA ILE A 31 -7.20 1.03 5.88
C ILE A 31 -8.61 1.06 6.49
N GLY A 32 -8.74 0.63 7.76
CA GLY A 32 -10.03 0.59 8.45
C GLY A 32 -10.71 1.96 8.56
N LYS A 33 -9.95 3.05 8.71
CA LYS A 33 -10.50 4.42 8.70
C LYS A 33 -11.09 4.81 7.35
N VAL A 34 -10.43 4.44 6.26
CA VAL A 34 -10.93 4.72 4.90
C VAL A 34 -12.16 3.87 4.61
N ASP A 35 -12.14 2.60 4.99
CA ASP A 35 -13.30 1.71 4.90
C ASP A 35 -14.51 2.24 5.69
N ALA A 36 -14.28 2.70 6.92
CA ALA A 36 -15.33 3.31 7.75
C ALA A 36 -15.92 4.56 7.10
N PHE A 37 -15.09 5.39 6.44
CA PHE A 37 -15.59 6.52 5.65
C PHE A 37 -16.42 6.06 4.45
N LEU A 38 -15.91 5.12 3.65
CA LEU A 38 -16.58 4.61 2.46
C LEU A 38 -17.92 3.90 2.78
N SER A 39 -18.01 3.27 3.94
CA SER A 39 -19.23 2.63 4.43
C SER A 39 -20.23 3.60 5.08
N SER A 40 -19.83 4.86 5.29
CA SER A 40 -20.67 5.87 5.95
C SER A 40 -21.56 6.63 4.96
N PRO A 41 -22.64 7.30 5.44
CA PRO A 41 -23.45 8.19 4.60
C PRO A 41 -22.66 9.34 3.95
N ALA A 42 -21.49 9.70 4.52
CA ALA A 42 -20.63 10.76 3.97
C ALA A 42 -20.04 10.38 2.60
N ALA A 43 -19.97 9.09 2.28
CA ALA A 43 -19.52 8.58 0.99
C ALA A 43 -20.68 8.32 0.00
N SER A 44 -21.90 8.82 0.26
CA SER A 44 -23.11 8.53 -0.54
C SER A 44 -23.02 8.86 -2.04
N PHE A 45 -22.07 9.70 -2.46
CA PHE A 45 -21.82 10.02 -3.86
C PHE A 45 -20.43 9.58 -4.36
N VAL A 46 -19.69 8.80 -3.55
CA VAL A 46 -18.40 8.23 -3.92
C VAL A 46 -18.64 6.85 -4.52
N THR A 47 -18.48 6.74 -5.84
CA THR A 47 -18.66 5.48 -6.57
C THR A 47 -17.73 5.40 -7.78
N GLY A 48 -17.46 4.19 -8.26
CA GLY A 48 -16.67 3.94 -9.47
C GLY A 48 -15.21 4.38 -9.41
N THR A 49 -14.64 4.52 -8.21
CA THR A 49 -13.28 5.03 -8.00
C THR A 49 -12.37 4.00 -7.34
N ILE A 50 -11.07 4.09 -7.62
CA ILE A 50 -10.01 3.37 -6.93
C ILE A 50 -9.30 4.40 -6.04
N LEU A 51 -9.30 4.16 -4.73
CA LEU A 51 -8.64 5.02 -3.75
C LEU A 51 -7.39 4.31 -3.18
N PRO A 52 -6.17 4.66 -3.63
CA PRO A 52 -4.95 4.07 -3.10
C PRO A 52 -4.70 4.45 -1.64
N ILE A 53 -4.36 3.46 -0.81
CA ILE A 53 -4.02 3.61 0.62
C ILE A 53 -2.65 2.97 0.86
N ASP A 54 -1.59 3.56 0.33
CA ASP A 54 -0.29 2.90 0.22
C ASP A 54 0.92 3.80 0.54
N GLY A 55 0.66 5.00 1.06
CA GLY A 55 1.69 5.99 1.34
C GLY A 55 2.43 6.49 0.10
N THR A 56 1.73 6.60 -1.03
CA THR A 56 2.25 7.06 -2.34
C THR A 56 3.15 6.02 -3.02
N TYR A 57 3.10 4.76 -2.60
CA TYR A 57 3.93 3.69 -3.18
C TYR A 57 3.61 3.43 -4.65
N SER A 58 2.33 3.46 -5.06
CA SER A 58 1.91 3.08 -6.43
C SER A 58 2.18 4.12 -7.51
N VAL A 59 2.54 5.35 -7.15
CA VAL A 59 2.77 6.47 -8.11
C VAL A 59 4.24 6.84 -8.23
N MET A 60 5.14 5.98 -7.73
CA MET A 60 6.60 6.13 -7.79
C MET A 60 7.23 5.16 -8.78
#